data_AF-A0A2E5RF87-F1
#
_entry.id   AF-A0A2E5RF87-F1
#
_cell.length_a   1.000
_cell.length_b   1.000
_cell.length_c   1.000
_cell.angle_alpha   90.00
_cell.angle_beta   90.00
_cell.angle_gamma   90.00
#
_symmetry.space_group_name_H-M   'P 1'
#
loop_
_entity.id
_entity.type
_entity.pdbx_description
1 polymer ?
#
loop_
_entity_poly.entity_id
_entity_poly.type
_entity_poly.pdbx_seq_one_letter_code
_entity_poly.pdbx_strand_id
1 'polypeptide(L)'
;MASQYTFADPLQTEVIQKGLASYLESNTNELIEMHDALLGLKENDSQSEELELQILFHEFLISDLSSKKQKKKFSAMCISKSNMAEEANAYQAELFALLSACYGFSAESNFFKAASHGIKSGKMMQKAVDVNDKNPFVYLIKGIGDYTRPAFAGASKKNAKENLFIVLSLLNENASSKDPLMEAIVHFHLGNIAHLEKDTELSLGYLDKSLSYAPQYKRASELKKKIRS
;
A
#
# COMPACT_ATOMS: atom_id res chain seq x y z
N MET A 1 -4.57 -18.29 28.72
CA MET A 1 -3.24 -18.31 28.05
C MET A 1 -3.51 -18.13 26.57
N ALA A 2 -3.38 -16.91 26.05
CA ALA A 2 -3.46 -16.67 24.62
C ALA A 2 -2.13 -17.15 24.03
N SER A 3 -2.20 -18.14 23.13
CA SER A 3 -1.04 -18.58 22.37
C SER A 3 -0.49 -17.38 21.60
N GLN A 4 0.73 -16.95 21.92
CA GLN A 4 1.50 -16.05 21.07
C GLN A 4 1.95 -16.83 19.84
N TYR A 5 1.02 -17.07 18.91
CA TYR A 5 1.41 -17.33 17.53
C TYR A 5 1.91 -16.00 16.98
N THR A 6 3.23 -15.81 17.03
CA THR A 6 3.90 -14.84 16.18
C THR A 6 3.74 -15.35 14.75
N PHE A 7 2.63 -15.00 14.10
CA PHE A 7 2.57 -15.09 12.65
C PHE A 7 3.75 -14.26 12.12
N ALA A 8 4.59 -14.88 11.29
CA ALA A 8 5.60 -14.13 10.56
C ALA A 8 4.89 -12.97 9.84
N ASP A 9 5.50 -11.79 9.83
CA ASP A 9 4.94 -10.63 9.12
C ASP A 9 4.67 -11.07 7.67
N PRO A 10 3.39 -11.11 7.24
CA PRO A 10 3.04 -11.67 5.94
C PRO A 10 3.67 -10.89 4.80
N LEU A 11 4.01 -9.62 5.04
CA LEU A 11 4.68 -8.77 4.06
C LEU A 11 6.12 -9.21 3.81
N GLN A 12 6.70 -10.03 4.69
CA GLN A 12 8.03 -10.62 4.52
C GLN A 12 8.02 -11.94 3.73
N THR A 13 6.85 -12.39 3.26
CA THR A 13 6.78 -13.58 2.40
C THR A 13 7.52 -13.32 1.08
N GLU A 14 8.17 -14.36 0.53
CA GLU A 14 8.93 -14.25 -0.72
C GLU A 14 8.07 -13.72 -1.87
N VAL A 15 6.80 -14.12 -1.92
CA VAL A 15 5.81 -13.67 -2.91
C VAL A 15 5.57 -12.16 -2.82
N ILE A 16 5.34 -11.63 -1.61
CA ILE A 16 5.11 -10.19 -1.42
C ILE A 16 6.39 -9.39 -1.70
N GLN A 17 7.54 -9.88 -1.25
CA GLN A 17 8.83 -9.22 -1.49
C GLN A 17 9.18 -9.14 -2.98
N LYS A 18 8.90 -10.20 -3.76
CA LYS A 18 9.02 -10.17 -5.23
C LYS A 18 8.04 -9.18 -5.86
N GLY A 19 6.79 -9.17 -5.43
CA GLY A 19 5.79 -8.18 -5.84
C GLY A 19 6.27 -6.74 -5.58
N LEU A 20 6.80 -6.47 -4.39
CA LEU A 20 7.36 -5.17 -4.05
C LEU A 20 8.57 -4.80 -4.92
N ALA A 21 9.47 -5.73 -5.20
CA ALA A 21 10.60 -5.48 -6.11
C ALA A 21 10.12 -5.05 -7.50
N SER A 22 9.21 -5.81 -8.13
CA SER A 22 8.61 -5.44 -9.42
C SER A 22 7.86 -4.11 -9.36
N TYR A 23 7.19 -3.81 -8.24
CA TYR A 23 6.52 -2.53 -8.03
C TYR A 23 7.48 -1.34 -7.99
N LEU A 24 8.64 -1.47 -7.35
CA LEU A 24 9.66 -0.43 -7.30
C LEU A 24 10.26 -0.15 -8.69
N GLU A 25 10.41 -1.18 -9.51
CA GLU A 25 10.85 -1.05 -10.91
C GLU A 25 9.74 -0.56 -11.86
N SER A 26 8.51 -0.41 -11.34
CA SER A 26 7.28 -0.17 -12.10
C SER A 26 7.04 -1.22 -13.20
N ASN A 27 7.38 -2.48 -12.94
CA ASN A 27 7.18 -3.60 -13.85
C ASN A 27 5.76 -4.18 -13.71
N THR A 28 4.77 -3.47 -14.24
CA THR A 28 3.35 -3.87 -14.14
C THR A 28 3.04 -5.21 -14.82
N ASN A 29 3.79 -5.60 -15.87
CA ASN A 29 3.55 -6.87 -16.55
C ASN A 29 3.91 -8.05 -15.64
N GLU A 30 5.07 -8.01 -15.01
CA GLU A 30 5.51 -9.05 -14.07
C GLU A 30 4.58 -9.14 -12.85
N LEU A 31 4.09 -8.00 -12.33
CA LEU A 31 3.06 -7.99 -11.29
C LEU A 31 1.78 -8.72 -11.71
N ILE A 32 1.35 -8.57 -12.96
CA ILE A 32 0.17 -9.26 -13.50
C ILE A 32 0.45 -10.76 -13.67
N GLU A 33 1.62 -11.15 -14.18
CA GLU A 33 2.00 -12.56 -14.31
C GLU A 33 2.04 -13.26 -12.95
N MET A 34 2.59 -12.61 -11.92
CA MET A 34 2.57 -13.13 -10.55
C MET A 34 1.15 -13.23 -10.00
N HIS A 35 0.29 -12.23 -10.24
CA HIS A 35 -1.12 -12.27 -9.84
C HIS A 35 -1.87 -13.43 -10.51
N ASP A 36 -1.70 -13.64 -11.81
CA ASP A 36 -2.34 -14.72 -12.55
C ASP A 36 -1.86 -16.10 -12.05
N ALA A 37 -0.57 -16.23 -11.70
CA ALA A 37 -0.04 -17.45 -11.09
C ALA A 37 -0.67 -17.74 -9.71
N LEU A 38 -0.84 -16.72 -8.86
CA LEU A 38 -1.50 -16.86 -7.56
C LEU A 38 -2.97 -17.27 -7.70
N LEU A 39 -3.68 -16.74 -8.71
CA LEU A 39 -5.04 -17.18 -9.01
C LEU A 39 -5.10 -18.67 -9.42
N GLY A 40 -4.12 -19.16 -10.19
CA GLY A 40 -4.02 -20.58 -10.55
C GLY A 40 -3.79 -21.51 -9.35
N LEU A 41 -3.16 -21.01 -8.27
CA LEU A 41 -3.01 -21.76 -7.02
C LEU A 41 -4.33 -21.88 -6.26
N LYS A 42 -5.15 -20.82 -6.28
CA LYS A 42 -6.45 -20.77 -5.60
C LYS A 42 -7.46 -21.78 -6.15
N GLU A 43 -7.33 -22.16 -7.43
CA GLU A 43 -8.18 -23.19 -8.04
C GLU A 43 -7.91 -24.60 -7.48
N ASN A 44 -6.76 -24.81 -6.81
CA ASN A 44 -6.31 -26.12 -6.32
C ASN A 44 -6.31 -26.25 -4.78
N ASP A 45 -6.33 -25.14 -4.05
CA ASP A 45 -6.30 -25.13 -2.58
C ASP A 45 -7.27 -24.08 -2.04
N SER A 46 -8.40 -24.54 -1.50
CA SER A 46 -9.39 -23.66 -0.91
C SER A 46 -8.95 -23.26 0.51
N GLN A 47 -8.81 -21.96 0.77
CA GLN A 47 -8.87 -21.31 2.09
C GLN A 47 -7.57 -20.91 2.82
N SER A 48 -6.44 -20.68 2.14
CA SER A 48 -5.33 -19.96 2.81
C SER A 48 -5.60 -18.44 2.81
N GLU A 49 -5.86 -17.87 3.99
CA GLU A 49 -5.96 -16.41 4.20
C GLU A 49 -4.67 -15.68 3.75
N GLU A 50 -3.52 -16.35 3.82
CA GLU A 50 -2.25 -15.84 3.31
C GLU A 50 -2.24 -15.71 1.79
N LEU A 51 -2.70 -16.74 1.05
CA LEU A 51 -2.79 -16.68 -0.41
C LEU A 51 -3.69 -15.53 -0.86
N GLU A 52 -4.78 -15.30 -0.14
CA GLU A 52 -5.71 -14.24 -0.50
C GLU A 52 -5.15 -12.85 -0.18
N LEU A 53 -4.44 -12.71 0.95
CA LEU A 53 -3.66 -11.51 1.21
C LEU A 53 -2.67 -11.24 0.09
N GLN A 54 -1.91 -12.25 -0.36
CA GLN A 54 -0.96 -12.14 -1.46
C GLN A 54 -1.65 -11.69 -2.76
N ILE A 55 -2.81 -12.26 -3.10
CA ILE A 55 -3.60 -11.86 -4.28
C ILE A 55 -4.04 -10.39 -4.16
N LEU A 56 -4.67 -10.01 -3.05
CA LEU A 56 -5.15 -8.63 -2.83
C LEU A 56 -3.99 -7.63 -2.85
N PHE A 57 -2.84 -8.02 -2.31
CA PHE A 57 -1.64 -7.21 -2.32
C PHE A 57 -1.17 -6.93 -3.75
N HIS A 58 -1.13 -7.94 -4.62
CA HIS A 58 -0.80 -7.75 -6.03
C HIS A 58 -1.85 -6.88 -6.74
N GLU A 59 -3.14 -7.08 -6.50
CA GLU A 59 -4.20 -6.25 -7.06
C GLU A 59 -4.06 -4.78 -6.65
N PHE A 60 -3.63 -4.51 -5.41
CA PHE A 60 -3.27 -3.18 -4.93
C PHE A 60 -2.08 -2.59 -5.68
N LEU A 61 -0.95 -3.31 -5.76
CA LEU A 61 0.27 -2.83 -6.44
C LEU A 61 0.01 -2.54 -7.92
N ILE A 62 -0.69 -3.44 -8.62
CA ILE A 62 -1.08 -3.27 -10.01
C ILE A 62 -1.97 -2.04 -10.15
N SER A 63 -2.98 -1.87 -9.28
CA SER A 63 -3.89 -0.73 -9.34
C SER A 63 -3.17 0.61 -9.21
N ASP A 64 -2.20 0.70 -8.30
CA ASP A 64 -1.45 1.93 -8.03
C ASP A 64 -0.59 2.37 -9.22
N LEU A 65 0.08 1.43 -9.89
CA LEU A 65 0.96 1.70 -11.05
C LEU A 65 0.22 1.86 -12.38
N SER A 66 -1.03 1.41 -12.44
CA SER A 66 -1.73 1.18 -13.70
C SER A 66 -2.42 2.39 -14.30
N SER A 67 -2.65 2.31 -15.61
CA SER A 67 -3.57 3.19 -16.33
C SER A 67 -4.98 3.16 -15.73
N LYS A 68 -5.80 4.18 -16.00
CA LYS A 68 -7.20 4.27 -15.50
C LYS A 68 -8.02 3.01 -15.77
N LYS A 69 -7.83 2.35 -16.93
CA LYS A 69 -8.55 1.13 -17.30
C LYS A 69 -8.17 -0.05 -16.41
N GLN A 70 -6.88 -0.30 -16.25
CA GLN A 70 -6.36 -1.39 -15.39
C GLN A 70 -6.62 -1.10 -13.92
N LYS A 71 -6.39 0.14 -13.44
CA LYS A 71 -6.73 0.58 -12.08
C LYS A 71 -8.20 0.28 -11.75
N LYS A 72 -9.13 0.57 -12.67
CA LYS A 72 -10.56 0.23 -12.52
C LYS A 72 -10.81 -1.28 -12.45
N LYS A 73 -10.11 -2.09 -13.26
CA LYS A 73 -10.23 -3.56 -13.27
C LYS A 73 -9.78 -4.15 -11.93
N PHE A 74 -8.52 -3.91 -11.56
CA PHE A 74 -7.91 -4.56 -10.40
C PHE A 74 -8.48 -4.06 -9.07
N SER A 75 -8.77 -2.76 -8.94
CA SER A 75 -9.47 -2.26 -7.74
C SER A 75 -10.87 -2.88 -7.57
N ALA A 76 -11.58 -3.18 -8.67
CA ALA A 76 -12.87 -3.87 -8.60
C ALA A 76 -12.74 -5.33 -8.17
N MET A 77 -11.68 -6.04 -8.62
CA MET A 77 -11.38 -7.41 -8.20
C MET A 77 -11.11 -7.46 -6.68
N CYS A 78 -10.25 -6.57 -6.20
CA CYS A 78 -9.95 -6.44 -4.77
C CYS A 78 -11.22 -6.14 -3.95
N ILE A 79 -12.07 -5.20 -4.40
CA ILE A 79 -13.34 -4.88 -3.72
C ILE A 79 -14.32 -6.06 -3.72
N SER A 80 -14.36 -6.88 -4.78
CA SER A 80 -15.27 -8.03 -4.83
C SER A 80 -14.98 -9.09 -3.76
N LYS A 81 -13.78 -9.05 -3.17
CA LYS A 81 -13.34 -9.91 -2.08
C LYS A 81 -13.48 -9.25 -0.70
N SER A 82 -14.26 -8.18 -0.59
CA SER A 82 -14.35 -7.39 0.66
C SER A 82 -14.82 -8.14 1.90
N ASN A 83 -15.69 -9.16 1.75
CA ASN A 83 -16.15 -9.96 2.90
C ASN A 83 -15.00 -10.71 3.59
N MET A 84 -13.93 -11.00 2.86
CA MET A 84 -12.78 -11.73 3.39
C MET A 84 -12.14 -11.06 4.59
N ALA A 85 -12.06 -9.73 4.60
CA ALA A 85 -11.45 -9.02 5.73
C ALA A 85 -12.29 -9.17 7.01
N GLU A 86 -13.62 -9.24 6.90
CA GLU A 86 -14.49 -9.42 8.08
C GLU A 86 -14.42 -10.84 8.65
N GLU A 87 -14.14 -11.83 7.80
CA GLU A 87 -14.15 -13.26 8.14
C GLU A 87 -12.74 -13.80 8.49
N ALA A 88 -11.69 -13.03 8.22
CA ALA A 88 -10.31 -13.45 8.41
C ALA A 88 -9.92 -13.59 9.90
N ASN A 89 -9.22 -14.68 10.22
CA ASN A 89 -8.66 -14.95 11.55
C ASN A 89 -7.23 -14.42 11.69
N ALA A 90 -6.50 -14.29 10.58
CA ALA A 90 -5.18 -13.71 10.45
C ALA A 90 -5.21 -12.55 9.43
N TYR A 91 -4.24 -11.64 9.56
CA TYR A 91 -4.01 -10.54 8.60
C TYR A 91 -5.19 -9.58 8.37
N GLN A 92 -6.16 -9.56 9.29
CA GLN A 92 -7.38 -8.79 9.16
C GLN A 92 -7.10 -7.28 9.01
N ALA A 93 -6.09 -6.75 9.71
CA ALA A 93 -5.70 -5.35 9.60
C ALA A 93 -5.17 -5.00 8.20
N GLU A 94 -4.30 -5.84 7.65
CA GLU A 94 -3.70 -5.70 6.31
C GLU A 94 -4.77 -5.81 5.23
N LEU A 95 -5.69 -6.77 5.34
CA LEU A 95 -6.81 -6.94 4.41
C LEU A 95 -7.72 -5.70 4.41
N PHE A 96 -8.06 -5.15 5.57
CA PHE A 96 -8.81 -3.89 5.65
C PHE A 96 -8.03 -2.70 5.07
N ALA A 97 -6.71 -2.62 5.29
CA ALA A 97 -5.88 -1.59 4.71
C ALA A 97 -5.86 -1.68 3.17
N LEU A 98 -5.66 -2.86 2.61
CA LEU A 98 -5.71 -3.11 1.16
C LEU A 98 -7.07 -2.75 0.58
N LEU A 99 -8.17 -3.16 1.21
CA LEU A 99 -9.52 -2.79 0.80
C LEU A 99 -9.75 -1.28 0.82
N SER A 100 -9.22 -0.58 1.82
CA SER A 100 -9.25 0.89 1.86
C SER A 100 -8.59 1.50 0.62
N ALA A 101 -7.39 1.02 0.26
CA ALA A 101 -6.67 1.49 -0.93
C ALA A 101 -7.44 1.18 -2.21
N CYS A 102 -7.97 -0.03 -2.37
CA CYS A 102 -8.76 -0.43 -3.53
C CYS A 102 -10.03 0.42 -3.70
N TYR A 103 -10.75 0.71 -2.61
CA TYR A 103 -11.85 1.68 -2.65
C TYR A 103 -11.38 3.09 -3.04
N GLY A 104 -10.22 3.53 -2.57
CA GLY A 104 -9.58 4.79 -2.97
C GLY A 104 -9.30 4.86 -4.47
N PHE A 105 -8.65 3.84 -5.04
CA PHE A 105 -8.39 3.73 -6.48
C PHE A 105 -9.67 3.68 -7.31
N SER A 106 -10.70 3.01 -6.79
CA SER A 106 -12.01 2.96 -7.43
C SER A 106 -12.70 4.32 -7.44
N ALA A 107 -12.56 5.10 -6.36
CA ALA A 107 -13.06 6.47 -6.29
C ALA A 107 -12.32 7.41 -7.27
N GLU A 108 -11.00 7.27 -7.40
CA GLU A 108 -10.17 8.04 -8.33
C GLU A 108 -10.48 7.71 -9.80
N SER A 109 -10.66 6.42 -10.13
CA SER A 109 -10.84 5.96 -11.50
C SER A 109 -12.29 6.05 -12.01
N ASN A 110 -13.27 6.23 -11.12
CA ASN A 110 -14.69 6.27 -11.48
C ASN A 110 -15.45 7.39 -10.78
N PHE A 111 -15.74 8.46 -11.53
CA PHE A 111 -16.46 9.64 -11.06
C PHE A 111 -17.79 9.33 -10.36
N PHE A 112 -18.59 8.40 -10.90
CA PHE A 112 -19.88 8.02 -10.30
C PHE A 112 -19.76 7.30 -8.96
N LYS A 113 -18.58 6.74 -8.67
CA LYS A 113 -18.28 6.05 -7.42
C LYS A 113 -17.44 6.89 -6.46
N ALA A 114 -16.99 8.09 -6.86
CA ALA A 114 -16.03 8.89 -6.12
C ALA A 114 -16.45 9.13 -4.66
N ALA A 115 -17.67 9.61 -4.44
CA ALA A 115 -18.17 9.88 -3.09
C ALA A 115 -18.39 8.61 -2.28
N SER A 116 -19.12 7.63 -2.82
CA SER A 116 -19.49 6.41 -2.10
C SER A 116 -18.28 5.54 -1.78
N HIS A 117 -17.36 5.36 -2.74
CA HIS A 117 -16.14 4.59 -2.52
C HIS A 117 -15.11 5.36 -1.69
N GLY A 118 -15.09 6.70 -1.75
CA GLY A 118 -14.29 7.52 -0.84
C GLY A 118 -14.66 7.30 0.62
N ILE A 119 -15.97 7.29 0.93
CA ILE A 119 -16.46 7.00 2.29
C ILE A 119 -16.11 5.56 2.72
N LYS A 120 -16.29 4.58 1.83
CA LYS A 120 -15.94 3.18 2.12
C LYS A 120 -14.43 3.01 2.37
N SER A 121 -13.58 3.69 1.60
CA SER A 121 -12.14 3.72 1.83
C SER A 121 -11.81 4.20 3.25
N GLY A 122 -12.38 5.33 3.68
CA GLY A 122 -12.22 5.83 5.05
C GLY A 122 -12.65 4.82 6.12
N LYS A 123 -13.81 4.18 5.94
CA LYS A 123 -14.32 3.16 6.88
C LYS A 123 -13.42 1.93 6.99
N MET A 124 -12.92 1.40 5.86
CA MET A 124 -12.02 0.25 5.89
C MET A 124 -10.69 0.61 6.54
N MET A 125 -10.18 1.82 6.32
CA MET A 125 -8.96 2.26 7.00
C MET A 125 -9.16 2.37 8.51
N GLN A 126 -10.31 2.88 8.97
CA GLN A 126 -10.61 2.91 10.40
C GLN A 126 -10.61 1.50 10.99
N LYS A 127 -11.26 0.54 10.33
CA LYS A 127 -11.24 -0.87 10.75
C LYS A 127 -9.82 -1.44 10.81
N ALA A 128 -8.97 -1.14 9.84
CA ALA A 128 -7.58 -1.60 9.84
C ALA A 128 -6.81 -1.12 11.08
N VAL A 129 -6.97 0.16 11.43
CA VAL A 129 -6.35 0.76 12.62
C VAL A 129 -6.95 0.17 13.90
N ASP A 130 -8.27 -0.01 13.97
CA ASP A 130 -8.95 -0.59 15.15
C ASP A 130 -8.51 -2.03 15.42
N VAL A 131 -8.18 -2.79 14.37
CA VAL A 131 -7.70 -4.18 14.48
C VAL A 131 -6.23 -4.23 14.94
N ASN A 132 -5.35 -3.40 14.38
CA ASN A 132 -3.95 -3.36 14.78
C ASN A 132 -3.30 -1.99 14.51
N ASP A 133 -3.25 -1.16 15.57
CA ASP A 133 -2.65 0.17 15.58
C ASP A 133 -1.11 0.17 15.76
N LYS A 134 -0.48 -1.01 15.68
CA LYS A 134 0.98 -1.16 15.67
C LYS A 134 1.50 -1.76 14.38
N ASN A 135 0.63 -1.92 13.39
CA ASN A 135 1.02 -2.47 12.09
C ASN A 135 1.58 -1.35 11.18
N PRO A 136 2.88 -1.35 10.84
CA PRO A 136 3.48 -0.31 10.01
C PRO A 136 2.85 -0.22 8.61
N PHE A 137 2.38 -1.34 8.05
CA PHE A 137 1.71 -1.36 6.75
C PHE A 137 0.35 -0.67 6.77
N VAL A 138 -0.41 -0.80 7.85
CA VAL A 138 -1.68 -0.05 8.02
C VAL A 138 -1.42 1.45 7.94
N TYR A 139 -0.40 1.94 8.66
CA TYR A 139 -0.02 3.35 8.62
C TYR A 139 0.57 3.79 7.29
N LEU A 140 1.28 2.90 6.59
CA LEU A 140 1.76 3.18 5.23
C LEU A 140 0.58 3.46 4.31
N ILE A 141 -0.38 2.53 4.22
CA ILE A 141 -1.55 2.68 3.36
C ILE A 141 -2.40 3.89 3.79
N LYS A 142 -2.53 4.12 5.10
CA LYS A 142 -3.22 5.30 5.64
C LYS A 142 -2.56 6.59 5.19
N GLY A 143 -1.23 6.69 5.34
CA GLY A 143 -0.45 7.84 4.94
C GLY A 143 -0.57 8.15 3.45
N ILE A 144 -0.48 7.12 2.60
CA ILE A 144 -0.68 7.26 1.15
C ILE A 144 -2.09 7.76 0.84
N GLY A 145 -3.10 7.16 1.46
CA GLY A 145 -4.50 7.55 1.29
C GLY A 145 -4.80 8.98 1.75
N ASP A 146 -4.10 9.48 2.76
CA ASP A 146 -4.36 10.79 3.36
C ASP A 146 -3.87 11.97 2.49
N TYR A 147 -3.03 11.77 1.48
CA TYR A 147 -2.70 12.85 0.52
C TYR A 147 -3.18 12.60 -0.92
N THR A 148 -3.68 11.40 -1.21
CA THR A 148 -4.18 11.02 -2.54
C THR A 148 -5.71 11.08 -2.66
N ARG A 149 -6.44 10.93 -1.55
CA ARG A 149 -7.91 11.01 -1.53
C ARG A 149 -8.41 12.48 -1.46
N PRO A 150 -9.67 12.75 -1.85
CA PRO A 150 -10.26 14.07 -1.68
C PRO A 150 -10.36 14.51 -0.20
N ALA A 151 -10.17 15.80 0.08
CA ALA A 151 -10.16 16.35 1.44
C ALA A 151 -11.47 16.11 2.23
N PHE A 152 -12.63 16.09 1.56
CA PHE A 152 -13.91 15.81 2.23
C PHE A 152 -14.00 14.39 2.82
N ALA A 153 -13.12 13.47 2.40
CA ALA A 153 -12.98 12.13 2.95
C ALA A 153 -11.98 12.06 4.13
N GLY A 154 -11.59 13.21 4.70
CA GLY A 154 -10.66 13.31 5.84
C GLY A 154 -9.18 13.35 5.46
N ALA A 155 -8.87 13.42 4.17
CA ALA A 155 -7.50 13.43 3.65
C ALA A 155 -6.83 14.80 3.84
N SER A 156 -5.61 14.81 4.38
CA SER A 156 -4.73 15.99 4.34
C SER A 156 -3.25 15.59 4.24
N LYS A 157 -2.44 16.44 3.60
CA LYS A 157 -0.98 16.26 3.55
C LYS A 157 -0.33 16.23 4.94
N LYS A 158 -0.90 16.96 5.91
CA LYS A 158 -0.44 16.95 7.31
C LYS A 158 -0.63 15.55 7.91
N ASN A 159 -1.84 15.00 7.84
CA ASN A 159 -2.13 13.65 8.33
C ASN A 159 -1.28 12.62 7.60
N ALA A 160 -1.10 12.76 6.28
CA ALA A 160 -0.25 11.85 5.51
C ALA A 160 1.18 11.79 6.05
N LYS A 161 1.81 12.95 6.29
CA LYS A 161 3.16 13.00 6.90
C LYS A 161 3.18 12.38 8.29
N GLU A 162 2.22 12.70 9.15
CA GLU A 162 2.13 12.14 10.50
C GLU A 162 2.06 10.60 10.46
N ASN A 163 1.19 10.02 9.64
CA ASN A 163 1.07 8.56 9.52
C ASN A 163 2.33 7.92 8.90
N LEU A 164 2.96 8.56 7.91
CA LEU A 164 4.22 8.07 7.33
C LEU A 164 5.37 8.10 8.34
N PHE A 165 5.42 9.09 9.25
CA PHE A 165 6.40 9.09 10.34
C PHE A 165 6.12 8.01 11.40
N ILE A 166 4.85 7.66 11.65
CA ILE A 166 4.51 6.52 12.51
C ILE A 166 5.10 5.23 11.93
N VAL A 167 5.04 5.03 10.60
CA VAL A 167 5.70 3.87 9.95
C VAL A 167 7.18 3.83 10.30
N LEU A 168 7.91 4.94 10.10
CA LEU A 168 9.35 4.99 10.43
C LEU A 168 9.62 4.75 11.92
N SER A 169 8.74 5.21 12.81
CA SER A 169 8.86 4.93 14.25
C SER A 169 8.74 3.43 14.51
N LEU A 170 7.68 2.80 14.02
CA LEU A 170 7.41 1.37 14.21
C LEU A 170 8.52 0.48 13.64
N LEU A 171 9.05 0.81 12.46
CA LEU A 171 10.18 0.07 11.85
C LEU A 171 11.48 0.18 12.65
N ASN A 172 11.63 1.23 13.47
CA ASN A 172 12.82 1.47 14.30
C ASN A 172 12.69 0.97 15.75
N GLU A 173 11.53 0.45 16.17
CA GLU A 173 11.31 -0.02 17.54
C GLU A 173 12.16 -1.25 17.90
N ASN A 174 12.45 -2.13 16.93
CA ASN A 174 13.34 -3.27 17.11
C ASN A 174 14.03 -3.68 15.79
N ALA A 175 15.18 -4.36 15.89
CA ALA A 175 15.98 -4.72 14.71
C ALA A 175 15.29 -5.71 13.75
N SER A 176 14.37 -6.54 14.26
CA SER A 176 13.58 -7.48 13.46
C SER A 176 12.44 -6.82 12.67
N SER A 177 12.06 -5.58 13.00
CA SER A 177 11.03 -4.81 12.31
C SER A 177 11.58 -3.95 11.17
N LYS A 178 12.89 -4.03 10.86
CA LYS A 178 13.47 -3.29 9.75
C LYS A 178 12.98 -3.84 8.42
N ASP A 179 12.41 -2.97 7.60
CA ASP A 179 12.00 -3.27 6.24
C ASP A 179 12.53 -2.18 5.29
N PRO A 180 13.68 -2.40 4.64
CA PRO A 180 14.27 -1.43 3.73
C PRO A 180 13.35 -1.02 2.57
N LEU A 181 12.51 -1.93 2.07
CA LEU A 181 11.60 -1.62 0.96
C LEU A 181 10.47 -0.72 1.44
N MET A 182 9.89 -1.01 2.61
CA MET A 182 8.90 -0.14 3.22
C MET A 182 9.47 1.24 3.54
N GLU A 183 10.70 1.30 4.07
CA GLU A 183 11.40 2.57 4.28
C GLU A 183 11.59 3.34 2.97
N ALA A 184 11.98 2.67 1.88
CA ALA A 184 12.10 3.29 0.57
C ALA A 184 10.78 3.90 0.09
N ILE A 185 9.66 3.18 0.26
CA ILE A 185 8.31 3.62 -0.12
C ILE A 185 7.87 4.82 0.73
N VAL A 186 8.06 4.77 2.05
CA VAL A 186 7.74 5.89 2.95
C VAL A 186 8.47 7.15 2.54
N HIS A 187 9.79 7.06 2.32
CA HIS A 187 10.61 8.20 1.91
C HIS A 187 10.18 8.74 0.53
N PHE A 188 9.80 7.87 -0.42
CA PHE A 188 9.24 8.33 -1.70
C PHE A 188 7.97 9.16 -1.51
N HIS A 189 7.03 8.68 -0.70
CA HIS A 189 5.77 9.39 -0.46
C HIS A 189 5.98 10.70 0.30
N LEU A 190 6.88 10.75 1.28
CA LEU A 190 7.29 12.00 1.94
C LEU A 190 7.90 12.99 0.93
N GLY A 191 8.77 12.51 0.03
CA GLY A 191 9.36 13.32 -1.03
C GLY A 191 8.30 13.86 -2.00
N ASN A 192 7.31 13.06 -2.37
CA ASN A 192 6.20 13.48 -3.22
C ASN A 192 5.30 14.52 -2.52
N ILE A 193 5.00 14.35 -1.23
CA ILE A 193 4.26 15.35 -0.45
C ILE A 193 5.02 16.68 -0.42
N ALA A 194 6.31 16.67 -0.12
CA ALA A 194 7.16 17.86 -0.12
C ALA A 194 7.18 18.55 -1.50
N HIS A 195 7.26 17.77 -2.59
CA HIS A 195 7.15 18.30 -3.95
C HIS A 195 5.80 19.00 -4.18
N LEU A 196 4.68 18.38 -3.75
CA LEU A 196 3.34 18.97 -3.84
C LEU A 196 3.17 20.21 -2.94
N GLU A 197 4.01 20.39 -1.92
CA GLU A 197 4.10 21.58 -1.07
C GLU A 197 5.07 22.62 -1.61
N LYS A 198 5.73 22.35 -2.76
CA LYS A 198 6.75 23.17 -3.40
C LYS A 198 8.02 23.34 -2.56
N ASP A 199 8.29 22.42 -1.64
CA ASP A 199 9.52 22.35 -0.88
C ASP A 199 10.52 21.42 -1.61
N THR A 200 11.28 22.03 -2.52
CA THR A 200 12.23 21.33 -3.40
C THR A 200 13.37 20.67 -2.62
N GLU A 201 13.94 21.36 -1.64
CA GLU A 201 15.08 20.86 -0.86
C GLU A 201 14.67 19.63 -0.05
N LEU A 202 13.56 19.73 0.69
CA LEU A 202 13.04 18.63 1.48
C LEU A 202 12.62 17.45 0.60
N SER A 203 12.00 17.73 -0.55
CA SER A 203 11.63 16.69 -1.51
C SER A 203 12.84 15.90 -2.00
N LEU A 204 13.91 16.59 -2.42
CA LEU A 204 15.14 15.93 -2.88
C LEU A 204 15.79 15.11 -1.76
N GLY A 205 15.85 15.63 -0.53
CA GLY A 205 16.40 14.91 0.62
C GLY A 205 15.65 13.60 0.92
N TYR A 206 14.32 13.61 0.84
CA TYR A 206 13.54 12.38 0.99
C TYR A 206 13.74 11.41 -0.18
N LEU A 207 13.83 11.89 -1.42
CA LEU A 207 14.06 11.04 -2.59
C LEU A 207 15.47 10.43 -2.59
N ASP A 208 16.47 11.14 -2.07
CA ASP A 208 17.81 10.59 -1.84
C ASP A 208 17.79 9.42 -0.85
N LYS A 209 17.07 9.58 0.27
CA LYS A 209 16.88 8.48 1.24
C LYS A 209 16.13 7.30 0.62
N SER A 210 15.04 7.56 -0.10
CA SER A 210 14.28 6.50 -0.79
C SER A 210 15.17 5.66 -1.70
N LEU A 211 16.01 6.33 -2.51
CA LEU A 211 16.93 5.66 -3.44
C LEU A 211 18.14 5.03 -2.74
N SER A 212 18.51 5.44 -1.52
CA SER A 212 19.55 4.74 -0.76
C SER A 212 19.08 3.38 -0.24
N TYR A 213 17.79 3.22 0.03
CA TYR A 213 17.20 1.93 0.40
C TYR A 213 16.84 1.07 -0.81
N ALA A 214 16.33 1.69 -1.89
CA ALA A 214 15.98 1.01 -3.12
C ALA A 214 16.45 1.80 -4.36
N PRO A 215 17.71 1.59 -4.81
CA PRO A 215 18.27 2.30 -5.98
C PRO A 215 17.48 2.11 -7.28
N GLN A 216 16.78 0.99 -7.40
CA GLN A 216 15.93 0.62 -8.53
C GLN A 216 14.55 1.30 -8.52
N TYR A 217 14.21 2.09 -7.49
CA TYR A 217 12.88 2.70 -7.38
C TYR A 217 12.65 3.76 -8.46
N LYS A 218 11.99 3.33 -9.54
CA LYS A 218 11.82 4.09 -10.77
C LYS A 218 11.08 5.40 -10.54
N ARG A 219 9.92 5.37 -9.85
CA ARG A 219 9.12 6.58 -9.57
C ARG A 219 9.88 7.61 -8.72
N ALA A 220 10.69 7.17 -7.75
CA ALA A 220 11.54 8.07 -6.97
C ALA A 220 12.62 8.72 -7.86
N SER A 221 13.27 7.93 -8.71
CA SER A 221 14.30 8.42 -9.64
C SER A 221 13.72 9.41 -10.67
N GLU A 222 12.52 9.17 -11.18
CA GLU A 222 11.84 10.02 -12.16
C GLU A 222 11.39 11.34 -11.55
N LEU A 223 10.79 11.31 -10.35
CA LEU A 223 10.40 12.51 -9.64
C LEU A 223 11.62 13.39 -9.32
N LYS A 224 12.72 12.77 -8.86
CA LYS A 224 13.97 13.47 -8.58
C LYS A 224 14.55 14.16 -9.82
N LYS A 225 14.52 13.49 -10.99
CA LYS A 225 14.93 14.08 -12.26
C LYS A 225 14.04 15.26 -12.65
N LYS A 226 12.72 15.12 -12.53
CA LYS A 226 11.74 16.15 -12.84
C LYS A 226 11.89 17.41 -11.97
N ILE A 227 12.28 17.27 -10.71
CA ILE A 227 12.50 18.43 -9.82
C ILE A 227 13.77 19.20 -10.19
N ARG A 228 14.77 18.52 -10.75
CA ARG A 228 16.06 19.12 -11.15
C ARG A 228 16.05 19.74 -12.55
N SER A 229 15.08 19.38 -13.39
CA SER A 229 14.88 19.94 -14.74
C SER A 229 14.10 21.25 -14.68
#